data_AF-A0A2J6T2G3-F1
#
_entry.id   AF-A0A2J6T2G3-F1
#
_cell.length_a   1.000
_cell.length_b   1.000
_cell.length_c   1.000
_cell.angle_alpha   90.00
_cell.angle_beta   90.00
_cell.angle_gamma   90.00
#
_symmetry.space_group_name_H-M   'P 1'
#
loop_
_entity.id
_entity.type
_entity.pdbx_description
1 polymer ?
#
loop_
_entity_poly.entity_id
_entity_poly.type
_entity_poly.pdbx_seq_one_letter_code
_entity_poly.pdbx_strand_id
1 'polypeptide(L)'
;MLLRILPALSFALIVGAVPNPQQAKPGGQPKCRFSPCYTQAQILNDPNPFISDVLYWEGRFHQNNVSYNSYNGMSYDGTLLDESTGLATAKHPFSAASKEALQIMLYAHAMVGSPQAARFLSPDNTGAAPDMAMNIMALKLKTYLRFNETYPGFGGFLPWFTGDSMDIQPTWDWVNRVPALDNGELIWAVYSAIQAMETSSNRKYQNLARQWQAWLDYIKLTAAKVFYAGNGVVCAVTDIGDQSFPINDPRQTYKCEGSGTLNDPYEGELFTWWLYFFGGLSRKDKDVLWKVKRPQLVSVEYKMGGVGPITVQKGFWFSAHEQWKVMEIPYYDVDLVKRLFTNAERARTCNSVVTKVPGMFASVNNSTDPTTGQIIGYISNAGIPSIANQTVQEVDVITPYSVFPVVLIDNAVGMVWWKNMADGKKMQNPYGSSESTRVDGTAMSSFVSWDSKITTVNAILGGVSDLVRQKMKTDSIYNEFISVTQREYGAVFKNLKGENIGLCLPSKKVPDRGLVDYTQCQ
;
A
#
# COMPACT_ATOMS: atom_id res chain seq x y z
N MET A 1 -25.58 -10.81 82.03
CA MET A 1 -24.76 -12.03 82.16
C MET A 1 -24.26 -12.38 80.75
N LEU A 2 -22.93 -12.33 80.56
CA LEU A 2 -22.12 -12.79 79.42
C LEU A 2 -22.19 -12.07 78.06
N LEU A 3 -21.14 -11.25 77.86
CA LEU A 3 -20.50 -10.83 76.61
C LEU A 3 -20.43 -11.94 75.53
N ARG A 4 -20.68 -11.58 74.27
CA ARG A 4 -20.07 -12.25 73.11
C ARG A 4 -19.43 -11.21 72.20
N ILE A 5 -18.10 -11.21 72.20
CA ILE A 5 -17.23 -10.50 71.28
C ILE A 5 -17.07 -11.40 70.04
N LEU A 6 -17.38 -10.88 68.85
CA LEU A 6 -17.09 -11.48 67.56
C LEU A 6 -15.76 -10.89 67.04
N PRO A 7 -14.77 -11.69 66.60
CA PRO A 7 -13.59 -11.17 65.94
C PRO A 7 -13.88 -10.97 64.44
N ALA A 8 -13.62 -9.75 63.95
CA ALA A 8 -13.54 -9.47 62.52
C ALA A 8 -12.21 -10.04 61.99
N LEU A 9 -12.28 -11.10 61.16
CA LEU A 9 -11.15 -11.54 60.35
C LEU A 9 -11.03 -10.62 59.13
N SER A 10 -10.05 -9.73 59.15
CA SER A 10 -9.57 -9.01 57.97
C SER A 10 -8.68 -9.95 57.15
N PHE A 11 -9.18 -10.45 56.02
CA PHE A 11 -8.34 -11.08 55.00
C PHE A 11 -7.56 -9.98 54.27
N ALA A 12 -6.25 -9.89 54.55
CA ALA A 12 -5.33 -9.13 53.73
C ALA A 12 -5.11 -9.87 52.41
N LEU A 13 -5.74 -9.40 51.34
CA LEU A 13 -5.38 -9.77 49.97
C LEU A 13 -4.00 -9.17 49.67
N ILE A 14 -2.97 -10.00 49.74
CA ILE A 14 -1.66 -9.69 49.16
C ILE A 14 -1.85 -9.77 47.65
N VAL A 15 -2.17 -8.63 47.04
CA VAL A 15 -2.07 -8.44 45.60
C VAL A 15 -0.57 -8.39 45.30
N GLY A 16 -0.02 -9.53 44.88
CA GLY A 16 1.31 -9.57 44.27
C GLY A 16 1.28 -8.67 43.04
N ALA A 17 1.96 -7.52 43.13
CA ALA A 17 2.18 -6.64 42.00
C ALA A 17 2.97 -7.43 40.94
N VAL A 18 2.28 -7.87 39.89
CA VAL A 18 2.93 -8.31 38.66
C VAL A 18 3.71 -7.09 38.16
N PRO A 19 5.02 -7.21 37.88
CA PRO A 19 5.80 -6.10 37.38
C PRO A 19 5.14 -5.62 36.08
N ASN A 20 4.66 -4.38 36.11
CA ASN A 20 4.16 -3.70 34.94
C ASN A 20 5.29 -3.71 33.90
N PRO A 21 5.14 -4.37 32.74
CA PRO A 21 6.12 -4.24 31.67
C PRO A 21 6.24 -2.75 31.42
N GLN A 22 7.45 -2.20 31.52
CA GLN A 22 7.72 -0.79 31.28
C GLN A 22 7.02 -0.37 29.99
N GLN A 23 5.86 0.29 30.10
CA GLN A 23 5.27 0.98 28.98
C GLN A 23 6.31 2.03 28.57
N ALA A 24 6.89 1.84 27.38
CA ALA A 24 7.82 2.78 26.81
C ALA A 24 7.18 4.17 26.88
N LYS A 25 7.89 5.14 27.47
CA LYS A 25 7.42 6.52 27.48
C LYS A 25 7.11 6.95 26.05
N PRO A 26 5.97 7.61 25.79
CA PRO A 26 5.72 8.27 24.52
C PRO A 26 6.92 9.20 24.22
N GLY A 27 7.64 8.94 23.12
CA GLY A 27 8.83 9.70 22.72
C GLY A 27 10.19 9.00 22.86
N GLY A 28 10.25 7.77 23.39
CA GLY A 28 11.48 6.96 23.37
C GLY A 28 11.72 6.24 22.04
N GLN A 29 12.97 5.83 21.80
CA GLN A 29 13.32 4.85 20.77
C GLN A 29 12.87 3.44 21.23
N PRO A 30 11.94 2.78 20.53
CA PRO A 30 11.57 1.40 20.83
C PRO A 30 12.70 0.42 20.50
N LYS A 31 12.68 -0.78 21.08
CA LYS A 31 13.56 -1.88 20.68
C LYS A 31 13.30 -2.26 19.23
N CYS A 32 14.33 -2.71 18.49
CA CYS A 32 14.13 -3.16 17.11
C CYS A 32 13.16 -4.35 17.04
N ARG A 33 13.39 -5.36 17.87
CA ARG A 33 12.50 -6.51 18.03
C ARG A 33 11.33 -6.22 18.99
N PHE A 34 10.57 -5.14 18.74
CA PHE A 34 9.48 -4.76 19.62
C PHE A 34 8.25 -5.66 19.52
N SER A 35 8.01 -6.36 18.39
CA SER A 35 6.74 -7.06 18.15
C SER A 35 6.42 -8.10 19.25
N PRO A 36 7.39 -8.94 19.68
CA PRO A 36 7.18 -9.89 20.78
C PRO A 36 6.97 -9.26 22.16
N CYS A 37 7.31 -7.97 22.34
CA CYS A 37 7.10 -7.27 23.62
C CYS A 37 5.62 -6.91 23.87
N TYR A 38 4.80 -6.97 22.83
CA TYR A 38 3.35 -6.80 22.93
C TYR A 38 2.65 -8.16 22.92
N THR A 39 1.51 -8.24 23.58
CA THR A 39 0.55 -9.35 23.48
C THR A 39 -0.57 -8.96 22.52
N GLN A 40 -1.23 -9.97 21.95
CA GLN A 40 -2.43 -9.75 21.13
C GLN A 40 -3.50 -8.94 21.87
N ALA A 41 -3.74 -9.24 23.15
CA ALA A 41 -4.74 -8.53 23.97
C ALA A 41 -4.39 -7.05 24.18
N GLN A 42 -3.10 -6.72 24.36
CA GLN A 42 -2.67 -5.32 24.49
C GLN A 42 -2.99 -4.51 23.23
N ILE A 43 -2.72 -5.05 22.05
CA ILE A 43 -3.00 -4.38 20.77
C ILE A 43 -4.51 -4.24 20.54
N LEU A 44 -5.30 -5.25 20.89
CA LEU A 44 -6.76 -5.18 20.76
C LEU A 44 -7.38 -4.14 21.71
N ASN A 45 -6.78 -3.94 22.88
CA ASN A 45 -7.24 -2.94 23.84
C ASN A 45 -6.87 -1.51 23.42
N ASP A 46 -5.62 -1.31 22.99
CA ASP A 46 -5.15 -0.05 22.42
C ASP A 46 -4.03 -0.30 21.40
N PRO A 47 -4.31 -0.14 20.09
CA PRO A 47 -3.31 -0.41 19.06
C PRO A 47 -2.29 0.72 18.92
N ASN A 48 -2.52 1.92 19.50
CA ASN A 48 -1.69 3.10 19.23
C ASN A 48 -0.23 2.97 19.68
N PRO A 49 0.09 2.42 20.86
CA PRO A 49 1.48 2.21 21.26
C PRO A 49 2.23 1.28 20.30
N PHE A 50 1.58 0.18 19.88
CA PHE A 50 2.16 -0.74 18.90
C PHE A 50 2.36 -0.08 17.54
N ILE A 51 1.36 0.65 17.04
CA ILE A 51 1.46 1.41 15.78
C ILE A 51 2.58 2.45 15.85
N SER A 52 2.75 3.15 16.97
CA SER A 52 3.83 4.12 17.15
C SER A 52 5.23 3.49 17.04
N ASP A 53 5.38 2.25 17.50
CA ASP A 53 6.63 1.48 17.38
C ASP A 53 6.83 0.96 15.96
N VAL A 54 5.76 0.51 15.28
CA VAL A 54 5.77 0.19 13.85
C VAL A 54 6.25 1.39 13.04
N LEU A 55 5.58 2.55 13.18
CA LEU A 55 5.90 3.76 12.42
C LEU A 55 7.33 4.24 12.66
N TYR A 56 7.85 4.12 13.88
CA TYR A 56 9.25 4.47 14.17
C TYR A 56 10.24 3.64 13.36
N TRP A 57 10.06 2.32 13.36
CA TRP A 57 10.99 1.40 12.70
C TRP A 57 10.79 1.34 11.19
N GLU A 58 9.56 1.39 10.71
CA GLU A 58 9.26 1.57 9.29
C GLU A 58 9.86 2.89 8.77
N GLY A 59 9.88 3.94 9.59
CA GLY A 59 10.54 5.22 9.29
C GLY A 59 12.04 5.08 9.02
N ARG A 60 12.69 4.06 9.57
CA ARG A 60 14.10 3.78 9.30
C ARG A 60 14.33 3.24 7.89
N PHE A 61 13.32 2.75 7.17
CA PHE A 61 13.42 2.46 5.74
C PHE A 61 13.67 3.73 4.91
N HIS A 62 13.20 4.90 5.36
CA HIS A 62 13.33 6.18 4.66
C HIS A 62 14.75 6.76 4.77
N GLN A 63 15.68 6.15 4.04
CA GLN A 63 17.09 6.57 4.00
C GLN A 63 17.63 6.55 2.57
N ASN A 64 18.59 7.43 2.31
CA ASN A 64 19.36 7.41 1.07
C ASN A 64 20.04 6.05 0.89
N ASN A 65 20.03 5.51 -0.33
CA ASN A 65 20.57 4.19 -0.68
C ASN A 65 19.87 2.99 -0.01
N VAL A 66 18.74 3.20 0.68
CA VAL A 66 17.88 2.14 1.21
C VAL A 66 16.57 2.08 0.44
N SER A 67 15.81 3.18 0.46
CA SER A 67 14.48 3.25 -0.18
C SER A 67 14.35 4.34 -1.24
N TYR A 68 15.27 5.31 -1.25
CA TYR A 68 15.28 6.38 -2.24
C TYR A 68 16.69 6.92 -2.44
N ASN A 69 16.86 7.70 -3.51
CA ASN A 69 18.06 8.44 -3.81
C ASN A 69 17.87 9.91 -3.39
N SER A 70 18.64 10.37 -2.40
CA SER A 70 18.52 11.75 -1.90
C SER A 70 19.05 12.81 -2.87
N TYR A 71 19.78 12.42 -3.92
CA TYR A 71 20.32 13.36 -4.91
C TYR A 71 19.31 13.76 -5.97
N ASN A 72 18.35 12.88 -6.30
CA ASN A 72 17.32 13.13 -7.31
C ASN A 72 15.87 13.03 -6.74
N GLY A 73 15.72 12.60 -5.48
CA GLY A 73 14.44 12.45 -4.78
C GLY A 73 13.62 11.23 -5.19
N MET A 74 14.15 10.32 -6.01
CA MET A 74 13.42 9.17 -6.59
C MET A 74 13.47 7.95 -5.69
N SER A 75 12.39 7.19 -5.62
CA SER A 75 12.38 5.89 -4.95
C SER A 75 13.28 4.89 -5.66
N TYR A 76 13.81 3.95 -4.86
CA TYR A 76 14.15 2.61 -5.30
C TYR A 76 12.98 1.70 -4.97
N ASP A 77 12.83 0.57 -5.67
CA ASP A 77 11.90 -0.49 -5.29
C ASP A 77 12.15 -0.94 -3.84
N GLY A 78 13.42 -1.18 -3.51
CA GLY A 78 13.83 -1.66 -2.20
C GLY A 78 15.32 -1.98 -2.11
N THR A 79 15.72 -2.67 -1.04
CA THR A 79 17.09 -3.13 -0.86
C THR A 79 17.18 -4.50 -0.18
N LEU A 80 18.14 -5.31 -0.64
CA LEU A 80 18.50 -6.57 0.00
C LEU A 80 19.13 -6.31 1.36
N LEU A 81 18.92 -7.27 2.26
CA LEU A 81 19.51 -7.27 3.58
C LEU A 81 20.52 -8.41 3.69
N ASP A 82 21.60 -8.17 4.44
CA ASP A 82 22.53 -9.23 4.82
C ASP A 82 21.82 -10.24 5.73
N GLU A 83 21.90 -11.52 5.37
CA GLU A 83 21.20 -12.61 6.05
C GLU A 83 21.51 -12.70 7.55
N SER A 84 22.68 -12.27 8.00
CA SER A 84 23.08 -12.37 9.42
C SER A 84 22.75 -11.10 10.21
N THR A 85 23.06 -9.95 9.65
CA THR A 85 23.00 -8.65 10.34
C THR A 85 21.68 -7.93 10.12
N GLY A 86 20.98 -8.17 9.01
CA GLY A 86 19.78 -7.43 8.62
C GLY A 86 20.07 -6.01 8.13
N LEU A 87 21.33 -5.67 7.88
CA LEU A 87 21.74 -4.38 7.32
C LEU A 87 21.63 -4.40 5.80
N ALA A 88 21.35 -3.25 5.20
CA ALA A 88 21.23 -3.11 3.75
C ALA A 88 22.54 -3.47 3.03
N THR A 89 22.44 -4.24 1.95
CA THR A 89 23.58 -4.70 1.13
C THR A 89 23.51 -4.16 -0.29
N ALA A 90 22.57 -4.66 -1.08
CA ALA A 90 22.40 -4.35 -2.49
C ALA A 90 20.99 -3.82 -2.76
N LYS A 91 20.92 -2.53 -3.10
CA LYS A 91 19.66 -1.88 -3.50
C LYS A 91 19.20 -2.39 -4.86
N HIS A 92 17.90 -2.48 -5.06
CA HIS A 92 17.32 -2.53 -6.39
C HIS A 92 17.47 -1.14 -7.02
N PRO A 93 18.30 -0.96 -8.07
CA PRO A 93 18.57 0.36 -8.63
C PRO A 93 17.39 0.90 -9.45
N PHE A 94 16.30 0.14 -9.56
CA PHE A 94 15.10 0.50 -10.32
C PHE A 94 13.91 0.75 -9.39
N SER A 95 12.88 1.42 -9.92
CA SER A 95 11.58 1.62 -9.29
C SER A 95 10.51 1.87 -10.37
N ALA A 96 9.29 2.20 -9.95
CA ALA A 96 8.17 2.51 -10.84
C ALA A 96 7.23 3.55 -10.20
N ALA A 97 6.28 4.05 -10.99
CA ALA A 97 5.27 5.00 -10.54
C ALA A 97 4.44 4.49 -9.33
N SER A 98 4.27 3.17 -9.19
CA SER A 98 3.59 2.53 -8.06
C SER A 98 4.29 2.80 -6.71
N LYS A 99 5.62 2.65 -6.65
CA LYS A 99 6.41 2.97 -5.44
C LYS A 99 6.47 4.48 -5.18
N GLU A 100 6.52 5.27 -6.25
CA GLU A 100 6.43 6.73 -6.15
C GLU A 100 5.11 7.16 -5.51
N ALA A 101 3.98 6.50 -5.85
CA ALA A 101 2.67 6.76 -5.25
C ALA A 101 2.71 6.59 -3.72
N LEU A 102 3.24 5.47 -3.22
CA LEU A 102 3.37 5.23 -1.77
C LEU A 102 4.19 6.31 -1.06
N GLN A 103 5.31 6.69 -1.67
CA GLN A 103 6.18 7.71 -1.12
C GLN A 103 5.49 9.08 -1.07
N ILE A 104 4.77 9.44 -2.13
CA ILE A 104 4.08 10.73 -2.24
C ILE A 104 2.84 10.77 -1.32
N MET A 105 2.12 9.67 -1.14
CA MET A 105 1.02 9.57 -0.18
C MET A 105 1.50 9.85 1.26
N LEU A 106 2.61 9.22 1.66
CA LEU A 106 3.26 9.48 2.95
C LEU A 106 3.63 10.96 3.10
N TYR A 107 4.20 11.56 2.05
CA TYR A 107 4.56 12.98 2.06
C TYR A 107 3.34 13.89 2.15
N ALA A 108 2.21 13.54 1.52
CA ALA A 108 0.97 14.30 1.65
C ALA A 108 0.52 14.37 3.12
N HIS A 109 0.57 13.24 3.85
CA HIS A 109 0.29 13.21 5.29
C HIS A 109 1.27 14.05 6.12
N ALA A 110 2.57 13.97 5.80
CA ALA A 110 3.58 14.78 6.48
C ALA A 110 3.35 16.28 6.28
N MET A 111 3.00 16.70 5.06
CA MET A 111 2.76 18.11 4.72
C MET A 111 1.54 18.71 5.41
N VAL A 112 0.51 17.91 5.70
CA VAL A 112 -0.64 18.34 6.54
C VAL A 112 -0.37 18.25 8.04
N GLY A 113 0.85 17.92 8.45
CA GLY A 113 1.27 17.90 9.86
C GLY A 113 0.79 16.67 10.64
N SER A 114 0.58 15.53 9.98
CA SER A 114 0.19 14.28 10.66
C SER A 114 1.27 13.86 11.69
N PRO A 115 0.91 13.69 12.99
CA PRO A 115 1.86 13.21 14.00
C PRO A 115 2.40 11.81 13.71
N GLN A 116 1.58 10.94 13.09
CA GLN A 116 1.99 9.59 12.71
C GLN A 116 2.97 9.60 11.54
N ALA A 117 2.75 10.44 10.53
CA ALA A 117 3.71 10.62 9.44
C ALA A 117 5.02 11.26 9.95
N ALA A 118 4.94 12.17 10.93
CA ALA A 118 6.11 12.73 11.58
C ALA A 118 6.88 11.68 12.41
N ARG A 119 6.18 10.76 13.10
CA ARG A 119 6.79 9.62 13.79
C ARG A 119 7.59 8.73 12.83
N PHE A 120 7.13 8.60 11.59
CA PHE A 120 7.84 7.90 10.53
C PHE A 120 9.04 8.71 10.00
N LEU A 121 8.81 9.92 9.50
CA LEU A 121 9.83 10.68 8.76
C LEU A 121 10.89 11.34 9.66
N SER A 122 10.50 11.83 10.83
CA SER A 122 11.39 12.59 11.70
C SER A 122 11.03 12.35 13.18
N PRO A 123 11.16 11.10 13.67
CA PRO A 123 10.76 10.76 15.04
C PRO A 123 11.47 11.58 16.11
N ASP A 124 12.70 12.02 15.86
CA ASP A 124 13.54 12.76 16.81
C ASP A 124 13.33 14.29 16.71
N ASN A 125 12.69 14.77 15.63
CA ASN A 125 12.32 16.16 15.42
C ASN A 125 11.04 16.26 14.58
N THR A 126 9.90 15.93 15.20
CA THR A 126 8.61 15.79 14.50
C THR A 126 8.19 17.06 13.74
N GLY A 127 8.61 18.25 14.21
CA GLY A 127 8.35 19.52 13.53
C GLY A 127 9.05 19.69 12.18
N ALA A 128 10.10 18.90 11.89
CA ALA A 128 10.84 18.95 10.63
C ALA A 128 10.23 18.09 9.50
N ALA A 129 9.29 17.19 9.82
CA ALA A 129 8.72 16.27 8.84
C ALA A 129 8.02 16.95 7.64
N PRO A 130 7.23 18.03 7.82
CA PRO A 130 6.61 18.73 6.68
C PRO A 130 7.65 19.29 5.70
N ASP A 131 8.69 19.96 6.20
CA ASP A 131 9.73 20.56 5.38
C ASP A 131 10.63 19.50 4.70
N MET A 132 10.86 18.37 5.36
CA MET A 132 11.56 17.23 4.75
C MET A 132 10.79 16.68 3.54
N ALA A 133 9.49 16.40 3.70
CA ALA A 133 8.63 15.94 2.63
C ALA A 133 8.60 16.93 1.45
N MET A 134 8.45 18.23 1.77
CA MET A 134 8.46 19.31 0.78
C MET A 134 9.75 19.41 -0.01
N ASN A 135 10.90 19.34 0.65
CA ASN A 135 12.19 19.42 -0.02
C ASN A 135 12.41 18.24 -0.97
N ILE A 136 12.00 17.03 -0.57
CA ILE A 136 12.09 15.84 -1.43
C ILE A 136 11.11 15.96 -2.61
N MET A 137 9.87 16.41 -2.38
CA MET A 137 8.90 16.67 -3.45
C MET A 137 9.40 17.72 -4.46
N ALA A 138 10.08 18.76 -4.01
CA ALA A 138 10.66 19.78 -4.89
C ALA A 138 11.80 19.20 -5.76
N LEU A 139 12.64 18.35 -5.18
CA LEU A 139 13.73 17.69 -5.90
C LEU A 139 13.20 16.66 -6.91
N LYS A 140 12.24 15.84 -6.47
CA LYS A 140 11.56 14.83 -7.29
C LYS A 140 10.92 15.46 -8.54
N LEU A 141 10.20 16.58 -8.39
CA LEU A 141 9.61 17.27 -9.53
C LEU A 141 10.66 17.70 -10.56
N LYS A 142 11.81 18.22 -10.12
CA LYS A 142 12.89 18.59 -11.05
C LYS A 142 13.38 17.37 -11.84
N THR A 143 13.47 16.22 -11.20
CA THR A 143 13.87 14.97 -11.85
C THR A 143 12.82 14.50 -12.86
N TYR A 144 11.53 14.59 -12.51
CA TYR A 144 10.43 14.27 -13.44
C TYR A 144 10.47 15.18 -14.68
N LEU A 145 10.73 16.47 -14.50
CA LEU A 145 10.81 17.42 -15.61
C LEU A 145 12.01 17.15 -16.52
N ARG A 146 13.18 16.81 -15.97
CA ARG A 146 14.36 16.40 -16.78
C ARG A 146 14.10 15.09 -17.53
N PHE A 147 13.42 14.13 -16.89
CA PHE A 147 13.00 12.90 -17.56
C PHE A 147 12.07 13.20 -18.74
N ASN A 148 11.04 14.03 -18.54
CA ASN A 148 10.10 14.39 -19.60
C ASN A 148 10.76 15.20 -20.73
N GLU A 149 11.75 16.03 -20.42
CA GLU A 149 12.55 16.74 -21.44
C GLU A 149 13.37 15.77 -22.29
N THR A 150 13.97 14.75 -21.66
CA THR A 150 14.82 13.76 -22.32
C THR A 150 14.02 12.70 -23.08
N TYR A 151 12.87 12.28 -22.53
CA TYR A 151 12.02 11.22 -23.05
C TYR A 151 10.56 11.69 -23.20
N PRO A 152 10.30 12.68 -24.08
CA PRO A 152 8.99 13.31 -24.20
C PRO A 152 7.91 12.39 -24.78
N GLY A 153 8.28 11.25 -25.38
CA GLY A 153 7.36 10.25 -25.90
C GLY A 153 6.53 9.58 -24.81
N PHE A 154 7.00 9.58 -23.56
CA PHE A 154 6.21 9.14 -22.41
C PHE A 154 5.09 10.11 -22.04
N GLY A 155 5.04 11.34 -22.58
CA GLY A 155 3.94 12.27 -22.32
C GLY A 155 3.77 12.63 -20.84
N GLY A 156 4.87 12.67 -20.07
CA GLY A 156 4.91 12.97 -18.65
C GLY A 156 4.75 11.77 -17.72
N PHE A 157 4.29 10.62 -18.22
CA PHE A 157 4.17 9.38 -17.46
C PHE A 157 5.53 8.75 -17.20
N LEU A 158 5.60 7.84 -16.22
CA LEU A 158 6.84 7.12 -15.90
C LEU A 158 6.75 5.65 -16.32
N PRO A 159 7.78 5.10 -16.99
CA PRO A 159 7.97 3.65 -17.10
C PRO A 159 8.47 3.10 -15.76
N TRP A 160 8.85 1.82 -15.74
CA TRP A 160 9.85 1.39 -14.76
C TRP A 160 11.18 2.04 -15.11
N PHE A 161 11.86 2.59 -14.11
CA PHE A 161 13.03 3.45 -14.31
C PHE A 161 14.19 3.03 -13.40
N THR A 162 15.43 3.27 -13.84
CA THR A 162 16.61 3.29 -12.97
C THR A 162 16.71 4.63 -12.25
N GLY A 163 16.99 4.59 -10.95
CA GLY A 163 17.01 5.75 -10.04
C GLY A 163 18.35 6.03 -9.37
N ASP A 164 19.40 5.28 -9.71
CA ASP A 164 20.72 5.35 -9.07
C ASP A 164 21.56 6.57 -9.51
N SER A 165 21.25 7.11 -10.68
CA SER A 165 21.90 8.28 -11.28
C SER A 165 21.07 9.55 -11.04
N MET A 166 21.67 10.74 -11.26
CA MET A 166 20.96 12.02 -11.10
C MET A 166 19.74 12.14 -12.01
N ASP A 167 19.86 11.63 -13.24
CA ASP A 167 18.79 11.56 -14.22
C ASP A 167 18.31 10.12 -14.31
N ILE A 168 16.99 9.94 -14.22
CA ILE A 168 16.36 8.63 -14.36
C ILE A 168 16.25 8.25 -15.82
N GLN A 169 16.27 6.95 -16.09
CA GLN A 169 16.11 6.38 -17.43
C GLN A 169 15.19 5.17 -17.36
N PRO A 170 14.46 4.82 -18.43
CA PRO A 170 13.72 3.57 -18.44
C PRO A 170 14.66 2.40 -18.17
N THR A 171 14.22 1.38 -17.43
CA THR A 171 14.98 0.12 -17.39
C THR A 171 15.02 -0.49 -18.80
N TRP A 172 16.00 -1.35 -19.07
CA TRP A 172 16.24 -1.87 -20.42
C TRP A 172 15.00 -2.57 -21.02
N ASP A 173 14.19 -3.20 -20.18
CA ASP A 173 12.97 -3.91 -20.53
C ASP A 173 11.75 -2.99 -20.64
N TRP A 174 11.85 -1.74 -20.20
CA TRP A 174 10.78 -0.72 -20.27
C TRP A 174 11.10 0.46 -21.18
N VAL A 175 12.17 0.37 -21.96
CA VAL A 175 12.40 1.30 -23.09
C VAL A 175 11.20 1.24 -24.03
N ASN A 176 10.65 2.41 -24.35
CA ASN A 176 9.45 2.56 -25.20
C ASN A 176 8.18 1.87 -24.65
N ARG A 177 8.08 1.58 -23.35
CA ARG A 177 6.93 0.91 -22.75
C ARG A 177 6.47 1.65 -21.50
N VAL A 178 5.18 1.89 -21.35
CA VAL A 178 4.65 2.63 -20.20
C VAL A 178 3.41 1.95 -19.62
N PRO A 179 3.38 1.65 -18.29
CA PRO A 179 2.24 1.01 -17.65
C PRO A 179 1.20 2.03 -17.19
N ALA A 180 -0.06 1.80 -17.50
CA ALA A 180 -1.16 2.66 -17.06
C ALA A 180 -1.51 2.46 -15.58
N LEU A 181 -1.34 1.23 -15.05
CA LEU A 181 -1.70 0.89 -13.67
C LEU A 181 -0.87 1.71 -12.67
N ASP A 182 0.46 1.58 -12.73
CA ASP A 182 1.39 2.27 -11.82
C ASP A 182 1.23 3.80 -11.90
N ASN A 183 1.00 4.33 -13.11
CA ASN A 183 0.78 5.76 -13.29
C ASN A 183 -0.57 6.19 -12.72
N GLY A 184 -1.60 5.34 -12.76
CA GLY A 184 -2.89 5.60 -12.11
C GLY A 184 -2.73 5.87 -10.62
N GLU A 185 -1.92 5.05 -9.94
CA GLU A 185 -1.58 5.22 -8.52
C GLU A 185 -0.81 6.54 -8.30
N LEU A 186 0.26 6.78 -9.06
CA LEU A 186 1.08 7.99 -8.91
C LEU A 186 0.27 9.28 -9.04
N ILE A 187 -0.64 9.34 -10.01
CA ILE A 187 -1.38 10.55 -10.37
C ILE A 187 -2.35 10.96 -9.26
N TRP A 188 -3.04 10.01 -8.63
CA TRP A 188 -3.95 10.30 -7.51
C TRP A 188 -3.19 10.61 -6.22
N ALA A 189 -2.04 9.97 -6.00
CA ALA A 189 -1.11 10.35 -4.94
C ALA A 189 -0.63 11.81 -5.10
N VAL A 190 -0.21 12.22 -6.30
CA VAL A 190 0.17 13.61 -6.59
C VAL A 190 -1.01 14.57 -6.43
N TYR A 191 -2.20 14.18 -6.90
CA TYR A 191 -3.43 14.98 -6.72
C TYR A 191 -3.69 15.26 -5.23
N SER A 192 -3.47 14.27 -4.36
CA SER A 192 -3.58 14.43 -2.91
C SER A 192 -2.48 15.34 -2.31
N ALA A 193 -1.24 15.21 -2.78
CA ALA A 193 -0.11 16.02 -2.32
C ALA A 193 -0.28 17.50 -2.70
N ILE A 194 -0.85 17.77 -3.87
CA ILE A 194 -1.23 19.12 -4.29
C ILE A 194 -2.25 19.72 -3.30
N GLN A 195 -3.31 18.98 -2.96
CA GLN A 195 -4.29 19.44 -1.97
C GLN A 195 -3.65 19.72 -0.60
N ALA A 196 -2.76 18.84 -0.15
CA ALA A 196 -2.02 19.01 1.10
C ALA A 196 -1.18 20.30 1.11
N MET A 197 -0.50 20.60 0.00
CA MET A 197 0.30 21.82 -0.13
C MET A 197 -0.54 23.08 -0.33
N GLU A 198 -1.66 23.01 -1.07
CA GLU A 198 -2.58 24.13 -1.32
C GLU A 198 -3.27 24.62 -0.05
N THR A 199 -3.63 23.70 0.84
CA THR A 199 -4.29 24.00 2.12
C THR A 199 -3.33 24.54 3.19
N SER A 200 -2.02 24.44 2.97
CA SER A 200 -1.01 25.01 3.85
C SER A 200 -1.06 26.54 3.82
N SER A 201 -0.82 27.19 4.96
CA SER A 201 -0.60 28.64 5.05
C SER A 201 0.79 29.06 4.54
N ASN A 202 1.68 28.09 4.26
CA ASN A 202 3.05 28.34 3.81
C ASN A 202 3.08 28.63 2.29
N ARG A 203 3.45 29.86 1.91
CA ARG A 203 3.56 30.27 0.50
C ARG A 203 4.52 29.42 -0.33
N LYS A 204 5.57 28.84 0.28
CA LYS A 204 6.50 27.94 -0.43
C LYS A 204 5.79 26.64 -0.84
N TYR A 205 4.91 26.12 0.03
CA TYR A 205 4.16 24.90 -0.21
C TYR A 205 3.17 25.13 -1.34
N GLN A 206 2.38 26.21 -1.25
CA GLN A 206 1.46 26.62 -2.32
C GLN A 206 2.18 26.83 -3.66
N ASN A 207 3.42 27.35 -3.65
CA ASN A 207 4.20 27.52 -4.87
C ASN A 207 4.67 26.19 -5.48
N LEU A 208 5.06 25.22 -4.64
CA LEU A 208 5.40 23.89 -5.11
C LEU A 208 4.15 23.15 -5.62
N ALA A 209 3.00 23.34 -4.97
CA ALA A 209 1.72 22.79 -5.38
C ALA A 209 1.37 23.19 -6.82
N ARG A 210 1.53 24.48 -7.16
CA ARG A 210 1.31 24.97 -8.54
C ARG A 210 2.22 24.31 -9.57
N GLN A 211 3.47 24.01 -9.20
CA GLN A 211 4.41 23.37 -10.12
C GLN A 211 4.05 21.89 -10.34
N TRP A 212 3.67 21.17 -9.27
CA TRP A 212 3.14 19.81 -9.40
C TRP A 212 1.80 19.78 -10.15
N GLN A 213 0.94 20.78 -9.94
CA GLN A 213 -0.30 20.93 -10.70
C GLN A 213 -0.02 21.12 -12.19
N ALA A 214 1.02 21.86 -12.57
CA ALA A 214 1.42 22.01 -13.98
C ALA A 214 1.88 20.68 -14.59
N TRP A 215 2.66 19.87 -13.87
CA TRP A 215 2.98 18.49 -14.31
C TRP A 215 1.70 17.65 -14.45
N LEU A 216 0.83 17.70 -13.45
CA LEU A 216 -0.41 16.93 -13.45
C LEU A 216 -1.37 17.36 -14.58
N ASP A 217 -1.43 18.64 -14.91
CA ASP A 217 -2.23 19.15 -16.02
C ASP A 217 -1.68 18.70 -17.37
N TYR A 218 -0.36 18.58 -17.52
CA TYR A 218 0.24 17.99 -18.72
C TYR A 218 -0.19 16.52 -18.90
N ILE A 219 -0.21 15.74 -17.81
CA ILE A 219 -0.70 14.36 -17.80
C ILE A 219 -2.16 14.26 -18.30
N LYS A 220 -3.03 15.21 -17.93
CA LYS A 220 -4.43 15.24 -18.42
C LYS A 220 -4.50 15.33 -19.95
N LEU A 221 -3.62 16.13 -20.55
CA LEU A 221 -3.58 16.38 -22.00
C LEU A 221 -3.07 15.18 -22.80
N THR A 222 -2.21 14.35 -22.20
CA THR A 222 -1.54 13.25 -22.89
C THR A 222 -2.22 11.89 -22.65
N ALA A 223 -2.94 11.71 -21.53
CA ALA A 223 -3.49 10.42 -21.09
C ALA A 223 -4.26 9.65 -22.16
N ALA A 224 -5.28 10.27 -22.77
CA ALA A 224 -6.10 9.57 -23.77
C ALA A 224 -5.29 9.22 -25.03
N LYS A 225 -4.37 10.08 -25.45
CA LYS A 225 -3.53 9.82 -26.62
C LYS A 225 -2.57 8.66 -26.41
N VAL A 226 -2.03 8.50 -25.21
CA VAL A 226 -1.08 7.43 -24.89
C VAL A 226 -1.81 6.11 -24.60
N PHE A 227 -2.94 6.14 -23.89
CA PHE A 227 -3.51 4.91 -23.31
C PHE A 227 -4.91 4.53 -23.79
N TYR A 228 -5.68 5.44 -24.38
CA TYR A 228 -7.05 5.14 -24.80
C TYR A 228 -7.08 4.68 -26.26
N ALA A 229 -7.20 3.38 -26.47
CA ALA A 229 -7.27 2.77 -27.81
C ALA A 229 -8.67 2.89 -28.46
N GLY A 230 -9.64 3.51 -27.77
CA GLY A 230 -11.02 3.63 -28.22
C GLY A 230 -11.91 2.48 -27.75
N ASN A 231 -13.23 2.66 -27.88
CA ASN A 231 -14.24 1.64 -27.51
C ASN A 231 -14.12 1.11 -26.07
N GLY A 232 -13.75 1.98 -25.12
CA GLY A 232 -13.55 1.62 -23.71
C GLY A 232 -12.22 0.90 -23.43
N VAL A 233 -11.41 0.59 -24.44
CA VAL A 233 -10.14 -0.11 -24.27
C VAL A 233 -9.09 0.87 -23.76
N VAL A 234 -8.54 0.56 -22.59
CA VAL A 234 -7.41 1.26 -21.96
C VAL A 234 -6.25 0.28 -21.92
N CYS A 235 -5.13 0.61 -22.54
CA CYS A 235 -3.95 -0.24 -22.57
C CYS A 235 -3.42 -0.46 -21.14
N ALA A 236 -3.15 -1.72 -20.76
CA ALA A 236 -2.45 -1.98 -19.50
C ALA A 236 -1.00 -1.50 -19.59
N VAL A 237 -0.36 -1.81 -20.72
CA VAL A 237 0.94 -1.27 -21.14
C VAL A 237 0.77 -0.72 -22.55
N THR A 238 1.31 0.48 -22.79
CA THR A 238 1.40 1.08 -24.13
C THR A 238 2.82 0.93 -24.66
N ASP A 239 2.96 0.37 -25.86
CA ASP A 239 4.16 0.46 -26.68
C ASP A 239 4.21 1.85 -27.35
N ILE A 240 5.35 2.52 -27.21
CA ILE A 240 5.66 3.83 -27.77
C ILE A 240 6.53 3.61 -29.03
N GLY A 241 6.27 4.36 -30.10
CA GLY A 241 7.07 4.26 -31.33
C GLY A 241 8.55 4.61 -31.08
N ASP A 242 8.79 5.76 -30.45
CA ASP A 242 10.13 6.17 -29.97
C ASP A 242 9.96 7.16 -28.81
N GLN A 243 10.42 6.80 -27.61
CA GLN A 243 10.34 7.63 -26.41
C GLN A 243 11.05 8.99 -26.53
N SER A 244 11.95 9.14 -27.50
CA SER A 244 12.69 10.39 -27.76
C SER A 244 11.89 11.38 -28.60
N PHE A 245 10.86 10.91 -29.33
CA PHE A 245 10.00 11.79 -30.12
C PHE A 245 8.91 12.41 -29.25
N PRO A 246 8.67 13.74 -29.34
CA PRO A 246 7.54 14.37 -28.67
C PRO A 246 6.22 13.67 -29.00
N ILE A 247 5.25 13.71 -28.06
CA ILE A 247 3.95 13.06 -28.23
C ILE A 247 3.23 13.43 -29.54
N ASN A 248 3.43 14.65 -30.05
CA ASN A 248 2.81 15.17 -31.26
C ASN A 248 3.71 15.12 -32.51
N ASP A 249 4.89 14.50 -32.43
CA ASP A 249 5.71 14.26 -33.62
C ASP A 249 4.91 13.38 -34.62
N PRO A 250 4.85 13.74 -35.92
CA PRO A 250 4.15 12.94 -36.92
C PRO A 250 4.59 11.48 -37.06
N ARG A 251 5.81 11.14 -36.59
CA ARG A 251 6.35 9.77 -36.59
C ARG A 251 5.99 9.00 -35.31
N GLN A 252 5.51 9.68 -34.28
CA GLN A 252 5.18 9.07 -33.00
C GLN A 252 3.93 8.19 -33.13
N THR A 253 3.96 7.01 -32.51
CA THR A 253 2.82 6.09 -32.45
C THR A 253 2.65 5.52 -31.05
N TYR A 254 1.42 5.15 -30.72
CA TYR A 254 1.05 4.51 -29.45
C TYR A 254 0.13 3.34 -29.76
N LYS A 255 0.40 2.18 -29.18
CA LYS A 255 -0.44 0.99 -29.32
C LYS A 255 -0.45 0.21 -28.00
N CYS A 256 -1.55 -0.48 -27.72
CA CYS A 256 -1.55 -1.40 -26.58
C CYS A 256 -0.59 -2.56 -26.86
N GLU A 257 0.18 -2.94 -25.84
CA GLU A 257 1.00 -4.15 -25.90
C GLU A 257 0.12 -5.38 -25.78
N GLY A 258 0.13 -6.23 -26.82
CA GLY A 258 -0.69 -7.44 -26.87
C GLY A 258 -2.18 -7.16 -26.68
N SER A 259 -2.84 -7.97 -25.85
CA SER A 259 -4.26 -7.85 -25.51
C SER A 259 -4.52 -7.39 -24.07
N GLY A 260 -3.49 -6.92 -23.36
CA GLY A 260 -3.60 -6.49 -21.96
C GLY A 260 -4.35 -5.16 -21.84
N THR A 261 -5.39 -5.12 -21.00
CA THR A 261 -6.23 -3.92 -20.82
C THR A 261 -6.60 -3.70 -19.36
N LEU A 262 -6.75 -2.44 -18.93
CA LEU A 262 -7.25 -2.09 -17.60
C LEU A 262 -8.78 -2.20 -17.51
N ASN A 263 -9.30 -3.42 -17.57
CA ASN A 263 -10.74 -3.69 -17.63
C ASN A 263 -11.33 -4.26 -16.33
N ASP A 264 -10.54 -4.40 -15.26
CA ASP A 264 -10.93 -5.02 -14.01
C ASP A 264 -11.12 -3.99 -12.87
N PRO A 265 -11.68 -4.39 -11.71
CA PRO A 265 -11.94 -3.48 -10.60
C PRO A 265 -10.77 -3.39 -9.59
N TYR A 266 -9.54 -3.70 -9.99
CA TYR A 266 -8.37 -3.64 -9.10
C TYR A 266 -7.67 -2.27 -9.22
N GLU A 267 -6.35 -2.21 -9.09
CA GLU A 267 -5.56 -0.98 -9.02
C GLU A 267 -5.71 -0.11 -10.28
N GLY A 268 -5.73 -0.75 -11.46
CA GLY A 268 -5.87 -0.07 -12.76
C GLY A 268 -7.18 0.72 -12.94
N GLU A 269 -8.18 0.52 -12.07
CA GLU A 269 -9.38 1.36 -12.05
C GLU A 269 -9.08 2.82 -11.70
N LEU A 270 -7.99 3.10 -10.99
CA LEU A 270 -7.50 4.46 -10.74
C LEU A 270 -7.23 5.22 -12.05
N PHE A 271 -6.59 4.56 -13.02
CA PHE A 271 -6.34 5.16 -14.33
C PHE A 271 -7.62 5.30 -15.17
N THR A 272 -8.57 4.38 -15.00
CA THR A 272 -9.91 4.50 -15.61
C THR A 272 -10.58 5.82 -15.19
N TRP A 273 -10.54 6.15 -13.89
CA TRP A 273 -11.09 7.42 -13.38
C TRP A 273 -10.35 8.64 -13.93
N TRP A 274 -9.03 8.55 -14.07
CA TRP A 274 -8.24 9.63 -14.64
C TRP A 274 -8.68 9.98 -16.06
N LEU A 275 -8.80 8.97 -16.93
CA LEU A 275 -9.34 9.14 -18.28
C LEU A 275 -10.79 9.63 -18.27
N TYR A 276 -11.62 9.07 -17.39
CA TYR A 276 -13.03 9.44 -17.28
C TYR A 276 -13.22 10.92 -16.93
N PHE A 277 -12.46 11.48 -15.99
CA PHE A 277 -12.59 12.87 -15.59
C PHE A 277 -11.81 13.83 -16.49
N PHE A 278 -10.58 13.48 -16.84
CA PHE A 278 -9.62 14.44 -17.39
C PHE A 278 -9.09 14.10 -18.79
N GLY A 279 -9.36 12.91 -19.32
CA GLY A 279 -8.86 12.47 -20.63
C GLY A 279 -9.54 13.12 -21.84
N GLY A 280 -10.43 14.10 -21.65
CA GLY A 280 -11.16 14.74 -22.75
C GLY A 280 -12.11 13.81 -23.51
N LEU A 281 -12.50 12.68 -22.91
CA LEU A 281 -13.32 11.67 -23.55
C LEU A 281 -14.75 12.14 -23.80
N SER A 282 -15.33 11.69 -24.92
CA SER A 282 -16.74 11.92 -25.23
C SER A 282 -17.64 11.23 -24.21
N ARG A 283 -18.88 11.70 -24.03
CA ARG A 283 -19.86 11.03 -23.14
C ARG A 283 -20.04 9.55 -23.51
N LYS A 284 -20.04 9.24 -24.81
CA LYS A 284 -20.13 7.87 -25.32
C LYS A 284 -18.93 7.03 -24.84
N ASP A 285 -17.71 7.55 -24.97
CA ASP A 285 -16.50 6.85 -24.54
C ASP A 285 -16.48 6.63 -23.02
N LYS A 286 -16.88 7.65 -22.25
CA LYS A 286 -17.04 7.55 -20.79
C LYS A 286 -18.01 6.43 -20.40
N ASP A 287 -19.15 6.31 -21.07
CA ASP A 287 -20.11 5.23 -20.82
C ASP A 287 -19.55 3.85 -21.22
N VAL A 288 -18.77 3.79 -22.31
CA VAL A 288 -18.19 2.54 -22.80
C VAL A 288 -17.04 2.06 -21.92
N LEU A 289 -16.25 2.95 -21.29
CA LEU A 289 -15.26 2.58 -20.27
C LEU A 289 -15.88 1.68 -19.19
N TRP A 290 -17.01 2.09 -18.61
CA TRP A 290 -17.70 1.28 -17.60
C TRP A 290 -18.32 0.01 -18.19
N LYS A 291 -18.87 0.10 -19.40
CA LYS A 291 -19.49 -1.05 -20.08
C LYS A 291 -18.50 -2.21 -20.25
N VAL A 292 -17.27 -1.95 -20.67
CA VAL A 292 -16.27 -3.01 -20.89
C VAL A 292 -15.70 -3.58 -19.58
N LYS A 293 -15.80 -2.82 -18.47
CA LYS A 293 -15.34 -3.25 -17.15
C LYS A 293 -16.34 -4.13 -16.40
N ARG A 294 -17.64 -3.92 -16.63
CA ARG A 294 -18.74 -4.65 -15.93
C ARG A 294 -18.55 -6.18 -15.87
N PRO A 295 -18.11 -6.89 -16.92
CA PRO A 295 -17.92 -8.34 -16.85
C PRO A 295 -16.89 -8.80 -15.81
N GLN A 296 -15.93 -7.94 -15.43
CA GLN A 296 -14.91 -8.25 -14.43
C GLN A 296 -15.35 -7.90 -12.99
N LEU A 297 -16.39 -7.08 -12.83
CA LEU A 297 -16.99 -6.80 -11.52
C LEU A 297 -17.96 -7.91 -11.14
N VAL A 298 -17.47 -8.93 -10.45
CA VAL A 298 -18.22 -10.16 -10.16
C VAL A 298 -18.45 -10.34 -8.66
N SER A 299 -19.68 -10.71 -8.29
CA SER A 299 -20.02 -11.13 -6.93
C SER A 299 -19.81 -12.64 -6.77
N VAL A 300 -19.07 -13.02 -5.72
CA VAL A 300 -18.88 -14.43 -5.33
C VAL A 300 -19.06 -14.58 -3.82
N GLU A 301 -19.25 -15.81 -3.36
CA GLU A 301 -19.40 -16.13 -1.94
C GLU A 301 -18.21 -16.94 -1.45
N TYR A 302 -17.50 -16.42 -0.45
CA TYR A 302 -16.53 -17.19 0.32
C TYR A 302 -17.27 -18.14 1.27
N LYS A 303 -16.93 -19.44 1.22
CA LYS A 303 -17.45 -20.46 2.13
C LYS A 303 -16.42 -21.57 2.35
N MET A 304 -15.84 -21.65 3.54
CA MET A 304 -14.85 -22.67 3.88
C MET A 304 -14.76 -22.89 5.38
N GLY A 305 -14.56 -24.14 5.81
CA GLY A 305 -14.27 -24.48 7.22
C GLY A 305 -15.34 -24.03 8.23
N GLY A 306 -16.61 -23.99 7.81
CA GLY A 306 -17.73 -23.51 8.65
C GLY A 306 -17.90 -21.99 8.69
N VAL A 307 -17.04 -21.23 8.01
CA VAL A 307 -17.18 -19.78 7.84
C VAL A 307 -17.87 -19.47 6.51
N GLY A 308 -18.85 -18.57 6.56
CA GLY A 308 -19.61 -18.09 5.40
C GLY A 308 -21.01 -18.71 5.27
N PRO A 309 -21.75 -18.33 4.22
CA PRO A 309 -21.30 -17.55 3.06
C PRO A 309 -21.01 -16.08 3.40
N ILE A 310 -19.90 -15.54 2.87
CA ILE A 310 -19.57 -14.11 2.89
C ILE A 310 -19.51 -13.60 1.45
N THR A 311 -20.35 -12.62 1.10
CA THR A 311 -20.37 -12.05 -0.26
C THR A 311 -19.22 -11.06 -0.44
N VAL A 312 -18.40 -11.24 -1.49
CA VAL A 312 -17.23 -10.41 -1.79
C VAL A 312 -17.16 -10.04 -3.28
N GLN A 313 -16.36 -9.03 -3.61
CA GLN A 313 -15.88 -8.80 -4.97
C GLN A 313 -14.89 -9.91 -5.33
N LYS A 314 -15.06 -10.58 -6.48
CA LYS A 314 -14.11 -11.59 -6.95
C LYS A 314 -12.74 -10.94 -7.22
N GLY A 315 -11.69 -11.47 -6.60
CA GLY A 315 -10.32 -11.01 -6.80
C GLY A 315 -9.70 -11.56 -8.09
N PHE A 316 -8.56 -11.02 -8.52
CA PHE A 316 -7.74 -11.65 -9.55
C PHE A 316 -7.12 -12.91 -8.97
N TRP A 317 -6.30 -12.75 -7.93
CA TRP A 317 -5.91 -13.79 -6.97
C TRP A 317 -6.59 -13.61 -5.62
N PHE A 318 -7.25 -12.47 -5.39
CA PHE A 318 -7.65 -11.98 -4.06
C PHE A 318 -6.44 -11.62 -3.18
N SER A 319 -5.32 -11.26 -3.83
CA SER A 319 -4.17 -10.61 -3.21
C SER A 319 -4.63 -9.35 -2.49
N ALA A 320 -4.02 -9.02 -1.34
CA ALA A 320 -4.36 -7.76 -0.66
C ALA A 320 -4.09 -6.54 -1.56
N HIS A 321 -3.06 -6.60 -2.40
CA HIS A 321 -2.63 -5.53 -3.29
C HIS A 321 -3.76 -5.01 -4.20
N GLU A 322 -4.65 -5.91 -4.64
CA GLU A 322 -5.79 -5.60 -5.52
C GLU A 322 -6.78 -4.57 -4.93
N GLN A 323 -6.70 -4.29 -3.61
CA GLN A 323 -7.53 -3.30 -2.95
C GLN A 323 -6.90 -1.90 -2.86
N TRP A 324 -5.70 -1.68 -3.42
CA TRP A 324 -4.94 -0.43 -3.32
C TRP A 324 -5.76 0.84 -3.52
N LYS A 325 -6.63 0.84 -4.54
CA LYS A 325 -7.42 2.00 -4.98
C LYS A 325 -8.21 2.70 -3.87
N VAL A 326 -8.58 1.97 -2.81
CA VAL A 326 -9.36 2.52 -1.69
C VAL A 326 -8.52 3.37 -0.74
N MET A 327 -7.19 3.26 -0.80
CA MET A 327 -6.29 4.20 -0.11
C MET A 327 -6.26 5.56 -0.80
N GLU A 328 -6.53 5.63 -2.10
CA GLU A 328 -6.29 6.85 -2.90
C GLU A 328 -7.56 7.63 -3.21
N ILE A 329 -8.65 6.96 -3.59
CA ILE A 329 -9.92 7.61 -3.95
C ILE A 329 -10.99 7.21 -2.92
N PRO A 330 -11.97 8.10 -2.58
CA PRO A 330 -12.93 7.86 -1.49
C PRO A 330 -14.02 6.81 -1.80
N TYR A 331 -13.63 5.60 -2.21
CA TYR A 331 -14.55 4.47 -2.43
C TYR A 331 -15.42 4.15 -1.21
N TYR A 332 -14.88 4.31 0.01
CA TYR A 332 -15.61 4.04 1.25
C TYR A 332 -16.65 5.09 1.63
N ASP A 333 -16.78 6.18 0.86
CA ASP A 333 -17.93 7.09 0.98
C ASP A 333 -19.21 6.47 0.42
N VAL A 334 -19.08 5.41 -0.40
CA VAL A 334 -20.22 4.61 -0.85
C VAL A 334 -20.44 3.46 0.13
N ASP A 335 -21.51 3.54 0.93
CA ASP A 335 -21.83 2.56 1.98
C ASP A 335 -21.78 1.10 1.48
N LEU A 336 -22.36 0.83 0.32
CA LEU A 336 -22.31 -0.50 -0.30
C LEU A 336 -20.87 -1.00 -0.53
N VAL A 337 -19.99 -0.13 -1.01
CA VAL A 337 -18.58 -0.47 -1.26
C VAL A 337 -17.86 -0.70 0.06
N LYS A 338 -18.06 0.17 1.06
CA LYS A 338 -17.48 0.01 2.40
C LYS A 338 -17.89 -1.33 3.02
N ARG A 339 -19.18 -1.69 2.96
CA ARG A 339 -19.71 -2.97 3.45
C ARG A 339 -19.12 -4.17 2.71
N LEU A 340 -19.01 -4.09 1.39
CA LEU A 340 -18.43 -5.13 0.54
C LEU A 340 -16.94 -5.38 0.85
N PHE A 341 -16.16 -4.32 1.02
CA PHE A 341 -14.74 -4.42 1.34
C PHE A 341 -14.52 -4.82 2.81
N THR A 342 -15.41 -4.44 3.72
CA THR A 342 -15.45 -5.01 5.08
C THR A 342 -15.68 -6.54 5.02
N ASN A 343 -16.56 -7.01 4.14
CA ASN A 343 -16.75 -8.44 3.87
C ASN A 343 -15.50 -9.11 3.30
N ALA A 344 -14.74 -8.43 2.43
CA ALA A 344 -13.48 -8.96 1.93
C ALA A 344 -12.50 -9.25 3.08
N GLU A 345 -12.44 -8.38 4.09
CA GLU A 345 -11.55 -8.55 5.23
C GLU A 345 -12.05 -9.60 6.24
N ARG A 346 -13.39 -9.79 6.36
CA ARG A 346 -13.97 -10.96 7.04
C ARG A 346 -13.51 -12.25 6.38
N ALA A 347 -13.63 -12.34 5.05
CA ALA A 347 -13.18 -13.51 4.31
C ALA A 347 -11.67 -13.71 4.44
N ARG A 348 -10.87 -12.65 4.30
CA ARG A 348 -9.39 -12.71 4.36
C ARG A 348 -8.88 -13.23 5.70
N THR A 349 -9.29 -12.58 6.79
CA THR A 349 -8.85 -12.94 8.14
C THR A 349 -9.34 -14.34 8.52
N CYS A 350 -10.60 -14.67 8.24
CA CYS A 350 -11.15 -15.97 8.61
C CYS A 350 -10.65 -17.11 7.70
N ASN A 351 -10.30 -16.84 6.45
CA ASN A 351 -9.64 -17.80 5.57
C ASN A 351 -8.34 -18.30 6.18
N SER A 352 -7.47 -17.40 6.62
CA SER A 352 -6.22 -17.79 7.26
C SER A 352 -6.45 -18.62 8.53
N VAL A 353 -7.49 -18.32 9.31
CA VAL A 353 -7.83 -19.12 10.49
C VAL A 353 -8.27 -20.54 10.12
N VAL A 354 -9.24 -20.69 9.21
CA VAL A 354 -9.78 -22.02 8.87
C VAL A 354 -8.78 -22.88 8.09
N THR A 355 -7.87 -22.25 7.35
CA THR A 355 -6.78 -22.92 6.62
C THR A 355 -5.50 -23.08 7.47
N LYS A 356 -5.52 -22.60 8.73
CA LYS A 356 -4.41 -22.71 9.70
C LYS A 356 -3.12 -22.00 9.23
N VAL A 357 -3.26 -20.88 8.53
CA VAL A 357 -2.15 -20.04 8.06
C VAL A 357 -1.86 -18.94 9.10
N PRO A 358 -0.58 -18.71 9.50
CA PRO A 358 -0.19 -17.74 10.52
C PRO A 358 -0.01 -16.31 9.97
N GLY A 359 -0.62 -16.01 8.83
CA GLY A 359 -0.54 -14.73 8.14
C GLY A 359 -1.58 -14.63 7.04
N MET A 360 -1.47 -13.63 6.19
CA MET A 360 -2.34 -13.45 5.02
C MET A 360 -1.49 -13.26 3.76
N PHE A 361 -2.16 -13.36 2.60
CA PHE A 361 -1.52 -13.48 1.30
C PHE A 361 -1.65 -12.19 0.49
N ALA A 362 -0.57 -11.87 -0.23
CA ALA A 362 -0.52 -10.83 -1.23
C ALA A 362 0.72 -11.07 -2.12
N SER A 363 0.72 -10.48 -3.33
CA SER A 363 1.80 -10.60 -4.31
C SER A 363 3.12 -10.08 -3.73
N VAL A 364 4.20 -10.86 -3.73
CA VAL A 364 5.39 -10.52 -2.93
C VAL A 364 6.65 -11.18 -3.44
N ASN A 365 7.83 -10.62 -3.12
CA ASN A 365 9.09 -11.32 -3.35
C ASN A 365 9.16 -12.62 -2.53
N ASN A 366 9.71 -13.66 -3.16
CA ASN A 366 9.93 -14.95 -2.53
C ASN A 366 11.13 -14.89 -1.56
N SER A 367 11.44 -16.02 -0.93
CA SER A 367 12.52 -16.17 0.02
C SER A 367 13.88 -15.85 -0.60
N THR A 368 14.84 -15.46 0.25
CA THR A 368 16.22 -15.30 -0.15
C THR A 368 16.94 -16.64 -0.10
N ASP A 369 17.71 -16.97 -1.13
CA ASP A 369 18.63 -18.10 -1.08
C ASP A 369 19.82 -17.71 -0.19
N PRO A 370 20.01 -18.37 0.97
CA PRO A 370 21.07 -18.02 1.92
C PRO A 370 22.48 -18.22 1.36
N THR A 371 22.64 -18.98 0.27
CA THR A 371 23.94 -19.22 -0.39
C THR A 371 24.36 -18.05 -1.25
N THR A 372 23.41 -17.45 -1.96
CA THR A 372 23.66 -16.39 -2.94
C THR A 372 23.30 -14.99 -2.41
N GLY A 373 22.48 -14.92 -1.36
CA GLY A 373 21.92 -13.68 -0.83
C GLY A 373 20.92 -13.02 -1.78
N GLN A 374 20.42 -13.75 -2.80
CA GLN A 374 19.48 -13.25 -3.79
C GLN A 374 18.07 -13.76 -3.54
N ILE A 375 17.07 -12.96 -3.91
CA ILE A 375 15.66 -13.36 -3.93
C ILE A 375 15.46 -14.41 -5.04
N ILE A 376 14.83 -15.55 -4.71
CA ILE A 376 14.68 -16.67 -5.65
C ILE A 376 13.58 -16.47 -6.71
N GLY A 377 12.79 -15.41 -6.60
CA GLY A 377 11.74 -15.05 -7.53
C GLY A 377 10.68 -14.12 -6.94
N TYR A 378 9.66 -13.80 -7.73
CA TYR A 378 8.50 -13.01 -7.30
C TYR A 378 7.23 -13.85 -7.40
N ILE A 379 6.43 -13.89 -6.33
CA ILE A 379 5.18 -14.63 -6.25
C ILE A 379 4.03 -13.67 -6.53
N SER A 380 3.57 -13.58 -7.78
CA SER A 380 2.41 -12.76 -8.11
C SER A 380 1.11 -13.38 -7.60
N ASN A 381 0.98 -14.70 -7.69
CA ASN A 381 -0.26 -15.46 -7.52
C ASN A 381 -0.51 -15.95 -6.09
N ALA A 382 -0.38 -15.06 -5.09
CA ALA A 382 -0.67 -15.35 -3.68
C ALA A 382 -1.95 -14.64 -3.20
N GLY A 383 -2.99 -15.41 -2.87
CA GLY A 383 -4.28 -14.87 -2.44
C GLY A 383 -5.24 -15.93 -1.87
N ILE A 384 -6.51 -15.91 -2.30
CA ILE A 384 -7.56 -16.84 -1.83
C ILE A 384 -8.24 -17.48 -3.05
N PRO A 385 -7.85 -18.72 -3.43
CA PRO A 385 -8.30 -19.35 -4.67
C PRO A 385 -9.82 -19.46 -4.85
N SER A 386 -10.57 -19.71 -3.77
CA SER A 386 -12.01 -19.97 -3.82
C SER A 386 -12.85 -18.74 -4.21
N ILE A 387 -12.28 -17.55 -4.15
CA ILE A 387 -12.92 -16.26 -4.46
C ILE A 387 -12.10 -15.44 -5.46
N ALA A 388 -11.22 -16.12 -6.21
CA ALA A 388 -10.32 -15.53 -7.18
C ALA A 388 -10.68 -15.94 -8.62
N ASN A 389 -10.29 -15.11 -9.59
CA ASN A 389 -10.35 -15.43 -11.02
C ASN A 389 -9.30 -16.49 -11.35
N GLN A 390 -8.07 -16.28 -10.91
CA GLN A 390 -6.93 -17.17 -11.04
C GLN A 390 -6.86 -18.09 -9.82
N THR A 391 -7.20 -19.35 -10.02
CA THR A 391 -7.32 -20.33 -8.92
C THR A 391 -6.03 -21.10 -8.65
N VAL A 392 -5.06 -21.07 -9.55
CA VAL A 392 -3.73 -21.68 -9.35
C VAL A 392 -2.84 -20.68 -8.62
N GLN A 393 -2.56 -20.96 -7.36
CA GLN A 393 -1.91 -20.00 -6.45
C GLN A 393 -0.81 -20.66 -5.63
N GLU A 394 0.26 -19.90 -5.39
CA GLU A 394 1.33 -20.23 -4.44
C GLU A 394 0.95 -19.61 -3.08
N VAL A 395 0.71 -20.48 -2.09
CA VAL A 395 0.13 -20.10 -0.78
C VAL A 395 1.01 -20.55 0.39
N ASP A 396 2.30 -20.70 0.13
CA ASP A 396 3.32 -21.09 1.11
C ASP A 396 4.15 -19.91 1.62
N VAL A 397 3.95 -18.69 1.10
CA VAL A 397 4.57 -17.44 1.57
C VAL A 397 3.50 -16.43 2.00
N ILE A 398 3.72 -15.79 3.14
CA ILE A 398 2.88 -14.74 3.73
C ILE A 398 3.70 -13.47 3.93
N THR A 399 3.03 -12.32 4.00
CA THR A 399 3.71 -11.02 4.07
C THR A 399 2.97 -10.03 4.98
N PRO A 400 3.69 -9.23 5.79
CA PRO A 400 3.07 -8.26 6.69
C PRO A 400 2.12 -7.29 5.99
N TYR A 401 2.42 -6.86 4.76
CA TYR A 401 1.57 -5.86 4.08
C TYR A 401 0.20 -6.37 3.68
N SER A 402 -0.01 -7.69 3.65
CA SER A 402 -1.33 -8.28 3.40
C SER A 402 -2.42 -7.80 4.37
N VAL A 403 -2.05 -7.16 5.48
CA VAL A 403 -2.98 -6.57 6.45
C VAL A 403 -3.51 -5.20 6.04
N PHE A 404 -2.90 -4.49 5.09
CA PHE A 404 -3.24 -3.08 4.84
C PHE A 404 -4.73 -2.84 4.61
N PRO A 405 -5.50 -3.72 3.92
CA PRO A 405 -6.92 -3.48 3.76
C PRO A 405 -7.71 -3.76 5.05
N VAL A 406 -7.25 -4.70 5.88
CA VAL A 406 -7.79 -4.92 7.24
C VAL A 406 -7.56 -3.68 8.11
N VAL A 407 -6.37 -3.08 8.04
CA VAL A 407 -6.01 -1.87 8.81
C VAL A 407 -6.96 -0.72 8.49
N LEU A 408 -7.33 -0.52 7.22
CA LEU A 408 -8.30 0.50 6.82
C LEU A 408 -9.71 0.30 7.40
N ILE A 409 -10.06 -0.93 7.81
CA ILE A 409 -11.35 -1.28 8.41
C ILE A 409 -11.28 -1.32 9.94
N ASP A 410 -10.25 -1.96 10.48
CA ASP A 410 -9.99 -2.14 11.91
C ASP A 410 -8.48 -2.23 12.15
N ASN A 411 -7.90 -1.11 12.60
CA ASN A 411 -6.48 -1.00 12.94
C ASN A 411 -6.02 -2.06 13.94
N ALA A 412 -6.84 -2.39 14.95
CA ALA A 412 -6.44 -3.29 16.01
C ALA A 412 -6.32 -4.74 15.49
N VAL A 413 -7.32 -5.20 14.73
CA VAL A 413 -7.29 -6.53 14.11
C VAL A 413 -6.16 -6.62 13.07
N GLY A 414 -6.01 -5.60 12.22
CA GLY A 414 -4.93 -5.55 11.23
C GLY A 414 -3.55 -5.63 11.86
N MET A 415 -3.31 -4.87 12.94
CA MET A 415 -2.03 -4.87 13.65
C MET A 415 -1.76 -6.16 14.43
N VAL A 416 -2.79 -6.86 14.90
CA VAL A 416 -2.62 -8.20 15.47
C VAL A 416 -2.14 -9.20 14.42
N TRP A 417 -2.67 -9.16 13.20
CA TRP A 417 -2.18 -10.01 12.11
C TRP A 417 -0.76 -9.64 11.68
N TRP A 418 -0.47 -8.34 11.57
CA TRP A 418 0.87 -7.84 11.25
C TRP A 418 1.88 -8.32 12.29
N LYS A 419 1.54 -8.16 13.58
CA LYS A 419 2.31 -8.68 14.70
C LYS A 419 2.59 -10.17 14.57
N ASN A 420 1.58 -10.97 14.27
CA ASN A 420 1.72 -12.42 14.24
C ASN A 420 2.72 -12.87 13.16
N MET A 421 2.78 -12.16 12.05
CA MET A 421 3.80 -12.37 11.01
C MET A 421 5.16 -11.80 11.42
N ALA A 422 5.19 -10.58 11.97
CA ALA A 422 6.39 -9.91 12.45
C ALA A 422 7.09 -10.65 13.60
N ASP A 423 6.36 -11.42 14.41
CA ASP A 423 6.90 -12.28 15.46
C ASP A 423 7.72 -13.46 14.88
N GLY A 424 7.53 -13.81 13.60
CA GLY A 424 8.34 -14.82 12.90
C GLY A 424 9.83 -14.47 12.87
N LYS A 425 10.69 -15.48 12.78
CA LYS A 425 12.14 -15.28 12.78
C LYS A 425 12.59 -14.42 11.61
N LYS A 426 13.47 -13.45 11.90
CA LYS A 426 13.95 -12.39 10.99
C LYS A 426 12.87 -11.49 10.35
N MET A 427 11.63 -11.50 10.84
CA MET A 427 10.57 -10.65 10.30
C MET A 427 10.56 -9.22 10.84
N GLN A 428 11.54 -8.85 11.66
CA GLN A 428 11.88 -7.48 11.99
C GLN A 428 13.38 -7.26 11.78
N ASN A 429 13.74 -6.08 11.28
CA ASN A 429 15.09 -5.65 10.94
C ASN A 429 15.26 -4.16 11.31
N PRO A 430 16.48 -3.59 11.22
CA PRO A 430 16.74 -2.17 11.53
C PRO A 430 15.95 -1.14 10.70
N TYR A 431 15.23 -1.59 9.67
CA TYR A 431 14.39 -0.80 8.78
C TYR A 431 12.88 -1.15 8.91
N GLY A 432 12.48 -1.86 9.98
CA GLY A 432 11.07 -2.25 10.23
C GLY A 432 10.78 -3.72 9.96
N SER A 433 9.61 -4.02 9.41
CA SER A 433 9.26 -5.37 8.94
C SER A 433 10.12 -5.81 7.76
N SER A 434 10.36 -7.12 7.67
CA SER A 434 10.92 -7.75 6.47
C SER A 434 9.83 -8.08 5.45
N GLU A 435 10.23 -8.27 4.20
CA GLU A 435 9.35 -8.46 3.04
C GLU A 435 8.32 -9.60 3.20
N SER A 436 8.77 -10.82 3.49
CA SER A 436 7.89 -11.99 3.55
C SER A 436 8.52 -13.16 4.30
N THR A 437 7.70 -14.13 4.72
CA THR A 437 8.17 -15.39 5.31
C THR A 437 7.33 -16.56 4.81
N ARG A 438 7.93 -17.74 4.74
CA ARG A 438 7.18 -18.98 4.49
C ARG A 438 6.22 -19.25 5.66
N VAL A 439 5.04 -19.76 5.33
CA VAL A 439 4.00 -20.19 6.28
C VAL A 439 4.54 -21.18 7.32
N ASP A 440 5.49 -22.03 6.90
CA ASP A 440 6.12 -23.05 7.73
C ASP A 440 7.34 -22.56 8.54
N GLY A 441 7.75 -21.30 8.35
CA GLY A 441 8.88 -20.66 9.03
C GLY A 441 10.27 -21.16 8.64
N THR A 442 10.39 -21.90 7.53
CA THR A 442 11.66 -22.48 7.06
C THR A 442 12.54 -21.51 6.29
N ALA A 443 11.95 -20.49 5.67
CA ALA A 443 12.68 -19.45 4.94
C ALA A 443 11.93 -18.12 5.00
N MET A 444 12.62 -17.04 4.62
CA MET A 444 12.08 -15.70 4.57
C MET A 444 12.81 -14.86 3.52
N SER A 445 12.23 -13.73 3.13
CA SER A 445 12.82 -12.80 2.18
C SER A 445 13.61 -11.71 2.90
N SER A 446 14.95 -11.76 2.82
CA SER A 446 15.88 -10.74 3.32
C SER A 446 15.88 -9.52 2.42
N PHE A 447 14.73 -8.86 2.37
CA PHE A 447 14.47 -7.72 1.52
C PHE A 447 13.52 -6.75 2.22
N VAL A 448 13.55 -5.50 1.79
CA VAL A 448 12.60 -4.45 2.19
C VAL A 448 12.21 -3.66 0.95
N SER A 449 10.91 -3.53 0.68
CA SER A 449 10.37 -2.77 -0.46
C SER A 449 9.31 -1.76 -0.02
N TRP A 450 8.99 -0.80 -0.89
CA TRP A 450 7.85 0.08 -0.64
C TRP A 450 6.55 -0.70 -0.55
N ASP A 451 6.30 -1.63 -1.47
CA ASP A 451 5.07 -2.42 -1.57
C ASP A 451 4.81 -3.24 -0.30
N SER A 452 5.83 -3.93 0.23
CA SER A 452 5.66 -4.78 1.42
C SER A 452 5.68 -4.04 2.76
N LYS A 453 5.94 -2.74 2.75
CA LYS A 453 6.12 -1.95 3.98
C LYS A 453 5.22 -0.74 4.02
N ILE A 454 5.42 0.17 3.07
CA ILE A 454 4.83 1.50 3.09
C ILE A 454 3.36 1.48 2.66
N THR A 455 2.90 0.43 1.98
CA THR A 455 1.47 0.15 1.80
C THR A 455 0.76 0.05 3.15
N THR A 456 1.35 -0.66 4.13
CA THR A 456 0.80 -0.74 5.49
C THR A 456 0.87 0.60 6.21
N VAL A 457 1.97 1.34 6.06
CA VAL A 457 2.11 2.68 6.66
C VAL A 457 1.04 3.62 6.14
N ASN A 458 0.81 3.67 4.82
CA ASN A 458 -0.25 4.49 4.24
C ASN A 458 -1.64 4.06 4.72
N ALA A 459 -1.90 2.76 4.89
CA ALA A 459 -3.15 2.30 5.49
C ALA A 459 -3.31 2.74 6.97
N ILE A 460 -2.24 2.69 7.78
CA ILE A 460 -2.23 3.20 9.17
C ILE A 460 -2.57 4.69 9.19
N LEU A 461 -2.10 5.46 8.20
CA LEU A 461 -2.38 6.89 8.05
C LEU A 461 -3.79 7.18 7.49
N GLY A 462 -4.57 6.14 7.15
CA GLY A 462 -5.93 6.24 6.60
C GLY A 462 -5.98 6.41 5.07
N GLY A 463 -4.85 6.25 4.39
CA GLY A 463 -4.70 6.61 2.97
C GLY A 463 -4.89 8.10 2.72
N VAL A 464 -4.87 8.50 1.44
CA VAL A 464 -5.03 9.90 1.02
C VAL A 464 -6.41 10.22 0.47
N SER A 465 -7.34 9.28 0.53
CA SER A 465 -8.70 9.42 0.00
C SER A 465 -9.46 10.65 0.53
N ASP A 466 -9.18 11.08 1.76
CA ASP A 466 -9.76 12.30 2.34
C ASP A 466 -9.24 13.58 1.67
N LEU A 467 -7.95 13.66 1.35
CA LEU A 467 -7.35 14.78 0.62
C LEU A 467 -7.85 14.79 -0.83
N VAL A 468 -7.89 13.62 -1.47
CA VAL A 468 -8.45 13.48 -2.82
C VAL A 468 -9.92 13.88 -2.83
N ARG A 469 -10.73 13.46 -1.84
CA ARG A 469 -12.14 13.88 -1.68
C ARG A 469 -12.27 15.40 -1.66
N GLN A 470 -11.44 16.09 -0.88
CA GLN A 470 -11.48 17.55 -0.78
C GLN A 470 -11.22 18.21 -2.14
N LYS A 471 -10.17 17.78 -2.84
CA LYS A 471 -9.83 18.35 -4.14
C LYS A 471 -10.83 17.96 -5.23
N MET A 472 -11.38 16.75 -5.21
CA MET A 472 -12.47 16.32 -6.10
C MET A 472 -13.73 17.17 -5.92
N LYS A 473 -14.01 17.63 -4.70
CA LYS A 473 -15.12 18.57 -4.43
C LYS A 473 -14.83 19.95 -5.01
N THR A 474 -13.59 20.45 -4.85
CA THR A 474 -13.14 21.71 -5.47
C THR A 474 -13.24 21.63 -7.00
N ASP A 475 -12.81 20.51 -7.59
CA ASP A 475 -12.82 20.27 -9.03
C ASP A 475 -14.21 19.81 -9.54
N SER A 476 -15.21 19.74 -8.67
CA SER A 476 -16.61 19.38 -9.00
C SER A 476 -16.82 17.99 -9.63
N ILE A 477 -15.91 17.04 -9.40
CA ILE A 477 -15.99 15.66 -9.91
C ILE A 477 -16.43 14.64 -8.85
N TYR A 478 -16.46 15.02 -7.57
CA TYR A 478 -16.80 14.13 -6.45
C TYR A 478 -18.19 13.49 -6.57
N ASN A 479 -19.23 14.29 -6.85
CA ASN A 479 -20.60 13.77 -6.93
C ASN A 479 -20.77 12.79 -8.10
N GLU A 480 -20.07 13.03 -9.21
CA GLU A 480 -20.09 12.12 -10.35
C GLU A 480 -19.39 10.81 -10.03
N PHE A 481 -18.24 10.85 -9.34
CA PHE A 481 -17.57 9.65 -8.81
C PHE A 481 -18.51 8.81 -7.93
N ILE A 482 -19.19 9.43 -6.96
CA ILE A 482 -20.11 8.74 -6.05
C ILE A 482 -21.25 8.08 -6.84
N SER A 483 -21.89 8.83 -7.75
CA SER A 483 -23.02 8.36 -8.55
C SER A 483 -22.65 7.17 -9.44
N VAL A 484 -21.53 7.27 -10.16
CA VAL A 484 -21.04 6.19 -11.03
C VAL A 484 -20.63 4.97 -10.20
N THR A 485 -19.90 5.15 -9.10
CA THR A 485 -19.48 4.05 -8.22
C THR A 485 -20.69 3.32 -7.63
N GLN A 486 -21.68 4.07 -7.11
CA GLN A 486 -22.95 3.52 -6.62
C GLN A 486 -23.69 2.73 -7.70
N ARG A 487 -23.74 3.25 -8.92
CA ARG A 487 -24.39 2.58 -10.05
C ARG A 487 -23.71 1.26 -10.40
N GLU A 488 -22.39 1.27 -10.60
CA GLU A 488 -21.67 0.07 -11.05
C GLU A 488 -21.64 -1.02 -9.95
N TYR A 489 -21.34 -0.66 -8.70
CA TYR A 489 -21.38 -1.62 -7.59
C TYR A 489 -22.82 -2.06 -7.26
N GLY A 490 -23.79 -1.15 -7.24
CA GLY A 490 -25.20 -1.46 -6.96
C GLY A 490 -25.86 -2.35 -8.02
N ALA A 491 -25.36 -2.35 -9.26
CA ALA A 491 -25.82 -3.25 -10.30
C ALA A 491 -25.47 -4.72 -10.02
N VAL A 492 -24.35 -4.97 -9.33
CA VAL A 492 -23.78 -6.31 -9.09
C VAL A 492 -24.11 -6.82 -7.68
N PHE A 493 -23.93 -5.98 -6.65
CA PHE A 493 -23.98 -6.39 -5.24
C PHE A 493 -25.29 -5.97 -4.58
N LYS A 494 -26.27 -6.88 -4.54
CA LYS A 494 -27.64 -6.58 -4.05
C LYS A 494 -27.95 -7.16 -2.67
N ASN A 495 -27.52 -8.40 -2.41
CA ASN A 495 -27.84 -9.15 -1.20
C ASN A 495 -26.53 -9.64 -0.55
N LEU A 496 -25.87 -8.76 0.20
CA LEU A 496 -24.62 -9.12 0.89
C LEU A 496 -24.91 -10.14 2.00
N LYS A 497 -24.19 -11.26 1.99
CA LYS A 497 -24.20 -12.28 3.04
C LYS A 497 -22.95 -12.16 3.92
N GLY A 498 -23.05 -12.66 5.15
CA GLY A 498 -21.92 -12.77 6.07
C GLY A 498 -21.53 -11.46 6.77
N GLU A 499 -22.33 -10.41 6.66
CA GLU A 499 -22.05 -9.11 7.31
C GLU A 499 -22.05 -9.19 8.85
N ASN A 500 -22.69 -10.21 9.41
CA ASN A 500 -22.72 -10.50 10.84
C ASN A 500 -21.51 -11.31 11.34
N ILE A 501 -20.64 -11.79 10.44
CA ILE A 501 -19.42 -12.53 10.82
C ILE A 501 -18.37 -11.50 11.27
N GLY A 502 -17.80 -11.72 12.46
CA GLY A 502 -16.71 -10.89 12.96
C GLY A 502 -15.40 -11.12 12.20
N LEU A 503 -14.50 -10.14 12.23
CA LEU A 503 -13.13 -10.36 11.76
C LEU A 503 -12.46 -11.42 12.65
N CYS A 504 -11.70 -12.32 12.02
CA CYS A 504 -11.01 -13.37 12.76
C CYS A 504 -9.62 -12.92 13.22
N LEU A 505 -9.17 -13.45 14.35
CA LEU A 505 -7.84 -13.21 14.91
C LEU A 505 -6.91 -14.40 14.60
N PRO A 506 -5.59 -14.20 14.49
CA PRO A 506 -4.65 -15.29 14.22
C PRO A 506 -4.73 -16.37 15.30
N SER A 507 -4.76 -17.63 14.86
CA SER A 507 -4.81 -18.82 15.75
C SER A 507 -3.55 -19.69 15.64
N LYS A 508 -2.65 -19.35 14.72
CA LYS A 508 -1.38 -20.02 14.47
C LYS A 508 -0.27 -18.98 14.44
N LYS A 509 0.91 -19.38 14.90
CA LYS A 509 2.15 -18.59 14.83
C LYS A 509 3.02 -19.13 13.70
N VAL A 510 3.89 -18.27 13.16
CA VAL A 510 4.96 -18.72 12.26
C VAL A 510 5.86 -19.68 13.06
N PRO A 511 6.07 -20.93 12.61
CA PRO A 511 6.89 -21.89 13.35
C PRO A 511 8.35 -21.43 13.42
N ASP A 512 9.03 -21.72 14.54
CA ASP A 512 10.48 -21.61 14.62
C ASP A 512 11.11 -22.91 14.10
N ARG A 513 11.87 -22.80 13.01
CA ARG A 513 12.55 -23.93 12.34
C ARG A 513 14.07 -23.80 12.35
N GLY A 514 14.62 -22.96 13.24
CA GLY A 514 16.06 -22.76 13.38
C GLY A 514 16.61 -21.54 12.64
N LEU A 515 15.75 -20.71 12.04
CA LEU A 515 16.14 -19.37 11.61
C LEU A 515 16.49 -18.52 12.83
N VAL A 516 17.58 -17.76 12.76
CA VAL A 516 18.03 -16.86 13.83
C VAL A 516 17.72 -15.43 13.45
N ASP A 517 17.15 -14.65 14.38
CA ASP A 517 16.88 -13.23 14.17
C ASP A 517 18.16 -12.46 13.81
N TYR A 518 18.02 -11.41 13.02
CA TYR A 518 19.13 -10.56 12.63
C TYR A 518 19.87 -10.00 13.83
N THR A 519 21.21 -10.02 13.79
CA THR A 519 22.03 -9.58 14.93
C THR A 519 21.86 -8.10 15.27
N GLN A 520 21.43 -7.26 14.31
CA GLN A 520 21.14 -5.84 14.56
C GLN A 520 19.68 -5.59 14.96
N CYS A 521 18.85 -6.63 15.12
CA CYS A 521 17.45 -6.51 15.51
C CYS A 521 17.00 -7.65 16.43
N GLN A 522 17.39 -7.57 17.71
CA GLN A 522 17.08 -8.56 18.75
C GLN A 522 16.27 -7.98 19.92
#